data_AF-A0A355CI39-F1
#
_entry.id   AF-A0A355CI39-F1
#
_cell.length_a   1.000
_cell.length_b   1.000
_cell.length_c   1.000
_cell.angle_alpha   90.00
_cell.angle_beta   90.00
_cell.angle_gamma   90.00
#
_symmetry.space_group_name_H-M   'P 1'
#
loop_
_entity.id
_entity.type
_entity.pdbx_description
1 polymer ?
#
loop_
_entity_poly.entity_id
_entity_poly.type
_entity_poly.pdbx_seq_one_letter_code
_entity_poly.pdbx_strand_id
1 'polypeptide(L)'
;MITVALPKGGLLGDSIRLFKSVGLDFSAFLDSSNRQLQIYDPTGTAKALLVRTHDVPVYVEYGQADLGIAGYDVLREKKPKVASLIDLKFGQCRLSVAVKESSSYRRTVDLPPHGRVAS
;
A
#
# COMPACT_ATOMS: atom_id res chain seq x y z
N MET A 1 1.19 15.87 16.82
CA MET A 1 0.85 15.85 15.37
C MET A 1 1.24 14.49 14.84
N ILE A 2 0.31 13.76 14.22
CA ILE A 2 0.56 12.40 13.70
C ILE A 2 1.01 12.44 12.24
N THR A 3 1.92 11.55 11.88
CA THR A 3 2.46 11.38 10.52
C THR A 3 1.96 10.08 9.92
N VAL A 4 1.30 10.17 8.77
CA VAL A 4 0.73 9.00 8.08
C VAL A 4 1.43 8.77 6.75
N ALA A 5 1.93 7.56 6.51
CA ALA A 5 2.42 7.14 5.20
C ALA A 5 1.26 6.60 4.35
N LEU A 6 0.91 7.31 3.26
CA LEU A 6 -0.11 6.93 2.30
C LEU A 6 0.53 6.27 1.06
N PRO A 7 0.01 5.11 0.60
CA PRO A 7 0.52 4.43 -0.58
C PRO A 7 0.08 5.17 -1.85
N LYS A 8 1.01 5.35 -2.79
CA LYS A 8 0.69 5.78 -4.17
C LYS A 8 -0.08 4.68 -4.92
N GLY A 9 -0.82 5.08 -5.96
CA GLY A 9 -1.50 4.15 -6.86
C GLY A 9 -2.89 3.74 -6.36
N GLY A 10 -3.28 2.48 -6.59
CA GLY A 10 -4.67 2.02 -6.45
C GLY A 10 -5.28 2.18 -5.06
N LEU A 11 -4.48 2.14 -4.00
CA LEU A 11 -4.96 2.27 -2.62
C LEU A 11 -5.15 3.73 -2.17
N LEU A 12 -4.61 4.71 -2.90
CA LEU A 12 -4.56 6.11 -2.46
C LEU A 12 -5.96 6.71 -2.28
N GLY A 13 -6.86 6.48 -3.23
CA GLY A 13 -8.21 7.03 -3.22
C GLY A 13 -9.03 6.54 -2.03
N ASP A 14 -9.03 5.22 -1.77
CA ASP A 14 -9.69 4.63 -0.60
C ASP A 14 -9.07 5.10 0.71
N SER A 15 -7.74 5.20 0.76
CA SER A 15 -7.01 5.70 1.93
C SER A 15 -7.43 7.13 2.30
N ILE A 16 -7.49 8.03 1.32
CA ILE A 16 -7.91 9.42 1.52
C ILE A 16 -9.38 9.49 1.95
N ARG A 17 -10.26 8.68 1.35
CA ARG A 17 -11.68 8.61 1.78
C ARG A 17 -11.82 8.18 3.23
N LEU A 18 -11.05 7.18 3.66
CA LEU A 18 -11.06 6.71 5.05
C LEU A 18 -10.64 7.83 6.00
N PHE A 19 -9.51 8.50 5.76
CA PHE A 19 -9.06 9.60 6.61
C PHE A 19 -10.05 10.77 6.62
N LYS A 20 -10.64 11.08 5.47
CA LYS A 20 -11.65 12.13 5.36
C LYS A 20 -12.89 11.82 6.20
N SER A 21 -13.28 10.55 6.30
CA SER A 21 -14.42 10.12 7.13
C SER A 21 -14.21 10.34 8.63
N VAL A 22 -12.95 10.45 9.08
CA VAL A 22 -12.57 10.75 10.47
C VAL A 22 -12.08 12.19 10.65
N GLY A 23 -12.28 13.05 9.64
CA GLY A 23 -11.99 14.48 9.73
C GLY A 23 -10.55 14.89 9.34
N LEU A 24 -9.77 14.02 8.70
CA LEU A 24 -8.44 14.34 8.17
C LEU A 24 -8.44 14.34 6.63
N ASP A 25 -8.20 15.49 6.00
CA ASP A 25 -8.26 15.65 4.55
C ASP A 25 -6.87 15.71 3.90
N PHE A 26 -6.58 14.68 3.09
CA PHE A 26 -5.38 14.58 2.27
C PHE A 26 -5.68 14.62 0.76
N SER A 27 -6.84 15.16 0.36
CA SER A 27 -7.32 15.17 -1.03
C SER A 27 -6.41 15.94 -1.98
N ALA A 28 -5.52 16.80 -1.48
CA ALA A 28 -4.52 17.48 -2.32
C ALA A 28 -3.62 16.49 -3.08
N PHE A 29 -3.45 15.24 -2.61
CA PHE A 29 -2.73 14.21 -3.34
C PHE A 29 -3.50 13.60 -4.54
N LEU A 30 -4.80 13.85 -4.65
CA LEU A 30 -5.62 13.42 -5.79
C LEU A 30 -5.52 14.37 -6.98
N ASP A 31 -5.01 15.58 -6.76
CA ASP A 31 -4.75 16.54 -7.82
C ASP A 31 -3.56 16.09 -8.67
N SER A 32 -3.81 15.84 -9.96
CA SER A 32 -2.80 15.39 -10.92
C SER A 32 -1.74 16.45 -11.23
N SER A 33 -1.94 17.70 -10.87
CA SER A 33 -0.95 18.78 -10.94
C SER A 33 -0.03 18.83 -9.72
N ASN A 34 -0.45 18.25 -8.60
CA ASN A 34 0.33 18.26 -7.35
C ASN A 34 1.58 17.36 -7.49
N ARG A 35 2.73 17.87 -7.04
CA ARG A 35 4.02 17.16 -7.03
C ARG A 35 4.61 17.00 -5.63
N GLN A 36 3.92 17.50 -4.60
CA GLN A 36 4.34 17.39 -3.21
C GLN A 36 4.31 15.93 -2.76
N LEU A 37 5.33 15.54 -1.98
CA LEU A 37 5.40 14.23 -1.33
C LEU A 37 4.99 14.28 0.15
N GLN A 38 4.72 15.48 0.65
CA GLN A 38 4.24 15.73 2.00
C GLN A 38 3.19 16.84 1.95
N ILE A 39 2.07 16.64 2.64
CA ILE A 39 1.06 17.67 2.86
C ILE A 39 0.59 17.63 4.31
N TYR A 40 0.05 18.75 4.78
CA TYR A 40 -0.68 18.83 6.03
C TYR A 40 -2.17 18.73 5.75
N ASP A 41 -2.90 18.10 6.66
CA ASP A 41 -4.35 18.25 6.72
C ASP A 41 -4.69 19.73 7.03
N PRO A 42 -5.80 20.30 6.51
CA PRO A 42 -6.16 21.70 6.73
C PRO A 42 -6.25 22.16 8.19
N THR A 43 -6.47 21.24 9.15
CA THR A 43 -6.51 21.57 10.58
C THR A 43 -5.11 21.62 11.22
N GLY A 44 -4.07 21.14 10.52
CA GLY A 44 -2.70 21.03 11.05
C GLY A 44 -2.50 19.92 12.07
N THR A 45 -3.53 19.10 12.35
CA THR A 45 -3.48 18.03 13.36
C THR A 45 -2.63 16.83 12.89
N ALA A 46 -2.58 16.60 11.58
CA ALA A 46 -1.86 15.50 10.94
C ALA A 46 -1.11 15.96 9.69
N LYS A 47 -0.05 15.21 9.34
CA LYS A 47 0.63 15.31 8.04
C LYS A 47 0.65 13.95 7.36
N ALA A 48 0.58 13.95 6.04
CA ALA A 48 0.68 12.75 5.24
C ALA A 48 1.92 12.77 4.34
N LEU A 49 2.56 11.62 4.22
CA LEU A 49 3.67 11.34 3.30
C LEU A 49 3.14 10.47 2.16
N LEU A 50 3.43 10.86 0.92
CA LEU A 50 3.02 10.10 -0.27
C LEU A 50 4.16 9.16 -0.69
N VAL A 51 4.04 7.89 -0.33
CA VAL A 51 5.12 6.89 -0.39
C VAL A 51 4.78 5.80 -1.41
N ARG A 52 5.80 5.17 -2.00
CA ARG A 52 5.57 3.97 -2.83
C ARG A 52 4.99 2.87 -1.95
N THR A 53 4.04 2.09 -2.46
CA THR A 53 3.32 1.08 -1.67
C THR A 53 4.24 0.12 -0.94
N HIS A 54 5.35 -0.30 -1.55
CA HIS A 54 6.34 -1.17 -0.93
C HIS A 54 7.12 -0.51 0.21
N ASP A 55 7.27 0.82 0.21
CA ASP A 55 8.07 1.55 1.19
C ASP A 55 7.26 2.01 2.40
N VAL A 56 5.93 1.95 2.36
CA VAL A 56 5.08 2.35 3.49
C VAL A 56 5.51 1.66 4.80
N PRO A 57 5.73 0.33 4.86
CA PRO A 57 6.12 -0.29 6.12
C PRO A 57 7.51 0.12 6.59
N VAL A 58 8.43 0.44 5.67
CA VAL A 58 9.77 0.94 6.00
C VAL A 58 9.66 2.29 6.70
N TYR A 59 8.83 3.20 6.18
CA TYR A 59 8.62 4.51 6.79
C TYR A 59 8.05 4.40 8.21
N VAL A 60 7.20 3.41 8.47
CA VAL A 60 6.65 3.17 9.81
C VAL A 60 7.68 2.51 10.72
N GLU A 61 8.38 1.48 10.24
CA GLU A 61 9.38 0.72 11.01
C GLU A 61 10.56 1.60 11.49
N TYR A 62 11.01 2.53 10.65
CA TYR A 62 12.11 3.44 10.97
C TYR A 62 11.64 4.77 11.58
N GLY A 63 10.34 4.93 11.84
CA GLY A 63 9.78 6.08 12.55
C GLY A 63 9.68 7.38 11.75
N GLN A 64 9.82 7.36 10.43
CA GLN A 64 9.49 8.53 9.59
C GLN A 64 7.99 8.80 9.52
N ALA A 65 7.16 7.76 9.71
CA ALA A 65 5.72 7.85 9.89
C ALA A 65 5.29 7.09 11.14
N ASP A 66 4.25 7.58 11.81
CA ASP A 66 3.68 6.93 12.99
C ASP A 66 2.70 5.81 12.59
N LEU A 67 2.01 5.99 11.46
CA LEU A 67 1.05 5.05 10.89
C LEU A 67 1.24 4.94 9.37
N GLY A 68 0.78 3.84 8.79
CA GLY A 68 0.78 3.67 7.34
C GLY A 68 -0.31 2.72 6.85
N ILE A 69 -0.78 2.95 5.62
CA ILE A 69 -1.69 2.03 4.94
C ILE A 69 -0.88 1.20 3.95
N ALA A 70 -0.81 -0.11 4.18
CA ALA A 70 -0.08 -1.05 3.33
C ALA A 70 -0.98 -2.22 2.92
N GLY A 71 -0.74 -2.76 1.73
CA GLY A 71 -1.32 -4.02 1.32
C GLY A 71 -0.80 -5.16 2.19
N TYR A 72 -1.67 -6.15 2.45
CA TYR A 72 -1.32 -7.30 3.27
C TYR A 72 -0.23 -8.18 2.62
N ASP A 73 -0.20 -8.23 1.29
CA ASP A 73 0.86 -8.82 0.48
C ASP A 73 2.23 -8.22 0.81
N VAL A 74 2.34 -6.89 0.84
CA VAL A 74 3.59 -6.18 1.17
C VAL A 74 4.07 -6.51 2.58
N LEU A 75 3.16 -6.56 3.56
CA LEU A 75 3.49 -6.93 4.94
C LEU A 75 3.99 -8.38 5.04
N ARG A 76 3.35 -9.30 4.31
CA ARG A 76 3.76 -10.72 4.29
C ARG A 76 5.10 -10.95 3.61
N GLU A 77 5.40 -10.17 2.57
CA GLU A 77 6.66 -10.26 1.83
C GLU A 77 7.82 -9.67 2.63
N LYS A 78 7.69 -8.42 3.09
CA LYS A 78 8.78 -7.70 3.76
C LYS A 78 9.01 -8.11 5.22
N LYS A 79 7.98 -8.62 5.90
CA LYS A 79 7.99 -8.93 7.35
C LYS A 79 8.59 -7.81 8.23
N PRO A 80 8.13 -6.56 8.06
CA PRO A 80 8.62 -5.41 8.82
C PRO A 80 8.28 -5.55 10.32
N LYS A 81 9.08 -4.94 11.19
CA LYS A 81 8.81 -4.85 12.64
C LYS A 81 7.77 -3.76 12.95
N VAL A 82 6.54 -3.97 12.51
CA VAL A 82 5.39 -3.06 12.75
C VAL A 82 4.17 -3.85 13.23
N ALA A 83 3.30 -3.20 13.98
CA ALA A 83 2.03 -3.79 14.39
C ALA A 83 0.97 -3.66 13.28
N SER A 84 0.30 -4.76 12.95
CA SER A 84 -0.91 -4.73 12.11
C SER A 84 -2.12 -4.42 13.00
N LEU A 85 -2.66 -3.20 12.87
CA LEU A 85 -3.70 -2.71 13.77
C LEU A 85 -5.11 -3.15 13.35
N ILE A 86 -5.42 -3.08 12.05
CA ILE A 86 -6.77 -3.31 11.52
C ILE A 86 -6.74 -3.70 10.04
N ASP A 87 -7.71 -4.51 9.63
CA ASP A 87 -8.04 -4.75 8.22
C ASP A 87 -9.07 -3.72 7.74
N LEU A 88 -8.66 -2.88 6.78
CA LEU A 88 -9.45 -1.74 6.28
C LEU A 88 -10.54 -2.11 5.27
N LYS A 89 -10.65 -3.39 4.87
CA LYS A 89 -11.71 -3.91 4.00
C LYS A 89 -11.78 -3.34 2.58
N PHE A 90 -10.72 -2.71 2.08
CA PHE A 90 -10.56 -2.32 0.68
C PHE A 90 -9.23 -2.81 0.10
N GLY A 91 -9.06 -2.69 -1.22
CA GLY A 91 -7.83 -3.14 -1.90
C GLY A 91 -7.70 -4.66 -2.00
N GLN A 92 -8.83 -5.37 -2.04
CA GLN A 92 -8.84 -6.84 -2.08
C GLN A 92 -8.17 -7.35 -3.36
N CYS A 93 -7.21 -8.24 -3.18
CA CYS A 93 -6.52 -8.94 -4.25
C CYS A 93 -6.13 -10.34 -3.79
N ARG A 94 -5.66 -11.17 -4.72
CA ARG A 94 -5.02 -12.45 -4.40
C ARG A 94 -3.70 -12.58 -5.16
N LEU A 95 -2.69 -13.10 -4.50
CA LEU A 95 -1.48 -13.55 -5.18
C LEU A 95 -1.81 -14.82 -5.95
N SER A 96 -1.51 -14.85 -7.25
CA SER A 96 -1.79 -15.98 -8.14
C SER A 96 -0.56 -16.31 -8.98
N VAL A 97 -0.40 -17.59 -9.32
CA VAL A 97 0.54 -18.01 -10.36
C VAL A 97 -0.20 -18.01 -11.69
N ALA A 98 0.40 -17.38 -12.71
CA ALA A 98 -0.17 -17.29 -14.05
C ALA A 98 0.79 -17.86 -15.10
N VAL A 99 0.22 -18.43 -16.15
CA VAL A 99 0.93 -18.91 -17.34
C VAL A 99 0.28 -18.28 -18.58
N LYS A 100 0.94 -18.38 -19.74
CA LYS A 100 0.31 -17.99 -21.02
C LYS A 100 -0.97 -18.80 -21.22
N GLU A 101 -1.99 -18.19 -21.82
CA GLU A 101 -3.25 -18.87 -22.14
C GLU A 101 -3.04 -20.14 -22.98
N SER A 102 -2.08 -20.11 -23.91
CA SER A 102 -1.69 -21.26 -24.74
C SER A 102 -0.85 -22.32 -24.03
N SER A 103 -0.48 -22.12 -22.75
CA SER A 103 0.29 -23.11 -21.98
C SER A 103 -0.53 -24.38 -21.74
N SER A 104 0.14 -25.53 -21.64
CA SER A 104 -0.47 -26.79 -21.24
C SER A 104 -0.63 -26.94 -19.72
N TYR A 105 0.04 -26.12 -18.91
CA TYR A 105 -0.02 -26.20 -17.46
C TYR A 105 -1.37 -25.70 -16.95
N ARG A 106 -2.02 -26.46 -16.06
CA ARG A 106 -3.36 -26.13 -15.50
C ARG A 106 -3.34 -26.03 -13.98
N ARG A 107 -2.37 -26.67 -13.34
CA ARG A 107 -2.15 -26.68 -11.89
C ARG A 107 -0.69 -26.35 -11.60
N THR A 108 -0.43 -25.87 -10.39
CA THR A 108 0.94 -25.58 -9.93
C THR A 108 1.85 -26.80 -9.97
N VAL A 109 1.32 -28.00 -9.71
CA VAL A 109 2.06 -29.28 -9.80
C VAL A 109 2.43 -29.68 -11.22
N ASP A 110 1.82 -29.08 -12.25
CA ASP A 110 2.15 -29.36 -13.65
C ASP A 110 3.37 -28.54 -14.11
N LEU A 111 3.80 -27.53 -13.34
CA LEU A 111 4.94 -26.68 -13.69
C LEU A 111 6.24 -27.49 -13.69
N PRO A 112 7.15 -27.21 -14.64
CA PRO A 112 8.37 -27.99 -14.79
C PRO A 112 9.31 -27.75 -13.60
N PRO A 113 10.08 -28.77 -13.17
CA PRO A 113 11.15 -28.57 -12.22
C PRO A 113 12.16 -27.56 -12.79
N HIS A 114 12.70 -26.70 -11.93
CA HIS A 114 13.62 -25.63 -12.31
C HIS A 114 13.04 -24.60 -13.31
N GLY A 115 11.72 -24.53 -13.44
CA GLY A 115 11.05 -23.46 -14.17
C GLY A 115 11.39 -22.08 -13.58
N ARG A 116 11.56 -21.09 -14.45
CA ARG A 116 11.78 -19.71 -14.03
C ARG A 116 10.43 -19.03 -13.81
N VAL A 117 10.25 -18.43 -12.64
CA VAL A 117 9.07 -17.62 -12.29
C VAL A 117 9.53 -16.16 -12.20
N ALA A 118 8.84 -15.28 -12.90
CA ALA A 118 8.97 -13.84 -12.71
C ALA A 118 7.85 -13.37 -11.78
N SER A 119 8.20 -12.60 -10.75
CA SER A 119 7.29 -12.01 -9.76
C SER A 119 7.62 -10.54 -9.57
#